data_AF-A0A9D7SQ24-F1
#
_entry.id   AF-A0A9D7SQ24-F1
#
_cell.length_a   1.000
_cell.length_b   1.000
_cell.length_c   1.000
_cell.angle_alpha   90.00
_cell.angle_beta   90.00
_cell.angle_gamma   90.00
#
_symmetry.space_group_name_H-M   'P 1'
#
loop_
_entity.id
_entity.type
_entity.pdbx_description
1 polymer ?
#
loop_
_entity_poly.entity_id
_entity_poly.type
_entity_poly.pdbx_seq_one_letter_code
_entity_poly.pdbx_strand_id
1 'polypeptide(L)'
;MSRPNIIYCLLFAVVLKSCNIAGDCSNRIYKEVFNSNHEFKVVKFDRGCGATTGNSIQLSILKAVDSLPNEGGNLFICNSKVGGYIERDTSVQITWLTNNEILVKYDRDQTVFKKESLIKNFQITYLVK
;
A
#
# COMPACT_ATOMS: atom_id res chain seq x y z
N MET A 1 30.47 -41.78 44.17
CA MET A 1 30.30 -42.17 42.75
C MET A 1 28.87 -42.64 42.52
N SER A 2 27.99 -41.79 41.98
CA SER A 2 26.88 -42.18 41.10
C SER A 2 26.22 -40.92 40.50
N ARG A 3 26.33 -40.84 39.18
CA ARG A 3 25.76 -40.01 38.10
C ARG A 3 24.86 -38.77 38.40
N PRO A 4 25.01 -37.69 37.60
CA PRO A 4 24.09 -36.54 37.57
C PRO A 4 22.83 -36.87 36.75
N ASN A 5 21.64 -36.54 37.26
CA ASN A 5 20.40 -36.63 36.50
C ASN A 5 20.21 -35.37 35.65
N ILE A 6 20.62 -35.48 34.40
CA ILE A 6 20.08 -34.70 33.28
C ILE A 6 18.72 -35.33 32.95
N ILE A 7 17.69 -34.51 32.71
CA ILE A 7 16.69 -34.61 31.62
C ILE A 7 15.34 -34.02 32.06
N TYR A 8 15.08 -32.82 31.53
CA TYR A 8 13.83 -32.29 30.95
C TYR A 8 12.50 -32.40 31.69
N CYS A 9 11.80 -31.25 31.71
CA CYS A 9 10.34 -31.01 31.63
C CYS A 9 9.96 -29.95 32.67
N LEU A 10 9.55 -28.73 32.36
CA LEU A 10 9.00 -28.17 31.14
C LEU A 10 9.49 -26.71 31.04
N LEU A 11 10.12 -26.37 29.92
CA LEU A 11 10.07 -25.00 29.42
C LEU A 11 8.60 -24.72 29.14
N PHE A 12 7.93 -24.05 30.08
CA PHE A 12 6.64 -23.42 29.82
C PHE A 12 6.94 -22.19 28.98
N ALA A 13 7.26 -22.42 27.70
CA ALA A 13 7.27 -21.38 26.69
C ALA A 13 5.81 -20.96 26.50
N VAL A 14 5.35 -20.07 27.38
CA VAL A 14 4.18 -19.24 27.09
C VAL A 14 4.58 -18.44 25.87
N VAL A 15 4.23 -18.97 24.70
CA VAL A 15 4.20 -18.20 23.47
C VAL A 15 3.09 -17.19 23.73
N LEU A 16 3.48 -16.03 24.27
CA LEU A 16 2.66 -14.84 24.22
C LEU A 16 2.52 -14.52 22.73
N LYS A 17 1.53 -15.16 22.09
CA LYS A 17 1.01 -14.71 20.81
C LYS A 17 0.57 -13.28 21.04
N SER A 18 1.43 -12.35 20.61
CA SER A 18 1.18 -10.93 20.65
C SER A 18 -0.22 -10.70 20.11
N CYS A 19 -1.09 -10.15 20.95
CA CYS A 19 -2.40 -9.71 20.54
C CYS A 19 -2.19 -8.65 19.45
N ASN A 20 -2.50 -8.95 18.19
CA ASN A 20 -2.55 -7.95 17.12
C ASN A 20 -3.76 -7.04 17.42
N ILE A 21 -3.57 -6.05 18.31
CA ILE A 21 -4.55 -5.01 18.63
C ILE A 21 -4.61 -3.93 17.53
N ALA A 22 -3.79 -4.05 16.48
CA ALA A 22 -4.05 -3.34 15.24
C ALA A 22 -5.23 -4.05 14.54
N GLY A 23 -6.43 -3.45 14.57
CA GLY A 23 -7.59 -3.98 13.86
C GLY A 23 -7.24 -4.35 12.42
N ASP A 24 -7.89 -5.40 11.89
CA ASP A 24 -7.56 -6.00 10.60
C ASP A 24 -7.45 -4.97 9.48
N CYS A 25 -6.23 -4.51 9.22
CA CYS A 25 -5.95 -3.64 8.09
C CYS A 25 -6.16 -4.46 6.82
N SER A 26 -6.93 -3.90 5.89
CA SER A 26 -7.17 -4.50 4.59
C SER A 26 -7.03 -3.46 3.49
N ASN A 27 -6.59 -3.94 2.33
CA ASN A 27 -6.52 -3.16 1.11
C ASN A 27 -7.70 -3.55 0.20
N ARG A 28 -8.40 -2.56 -0.34
CA ARG A 28 -9.43 -2.77 -1.35
C ARG A 28 -9.01 -2.08 -2.66
N ILE A 29 -8.85 -2.89 -3.70
CA ILE A 29 -8.37 -2.46 -5.00
C ILE A 29 -9.53 -1.81 -5.77
N TYR A 30 -9.25 -0.64 -6.35
CA TYR A 30 -10.17 0.06 -7.26
C TYR A 30 -9.76 -0.11 -8.72
N LYS A 31 -8.47 -0.08 -9.02
CA LYS A 31 -7.97 -0.14 -10.40
C LYS A 31 -6.56 -0.70 -10.47
N GLU A 32 -6.30 -1.49 -11.51
CA GLU A 32 -4.95 -1.86 -11.93
C GLU A 32 -4.69 -1.24 -13.31
N VAL A 33 -3.54 -0.59 -13.47
CA VAL A 33 -3.12 0.03 -14.74
C VAL A 33 -1.78 -0.56 -15.14
N PHE A 34 -1.80 -1.41 -16.17
CA PHE A 34 -0.61 -2.07 -16.70
C PHE A 34 0.19 -1.12 -17.58
N ASN A 35 1.51 -1.30 -17.59
CA ASN A 35 2.37 -0.67 -18.59
C ASN A 35 2.21 -1.39 -19.95
N SER A 36 2.75 -0.81 -21.02
CA SER A 36 2.50 -1.29 -22.40
C SER A 36 2.97 -2.72 -22.67
N ASN A 37 4.03 -3.18 -22.00
CA ASN A 37 4.52 -4.56 -22.13
C ASN A 37 3.92 -5.54 -21.10
N HIS A 38 3.01 -5.08 -20.23
CA HIS A 38 2.35 -5.88 -19.20
C HIS A 38 3.32 -6.56 -18.21
N GLU A 39 4.53 -6.02 -18.01
CA GLU A 39 5.46 -6.52 -16.99
C GLU A 39 5.20 -5.92 -15.61
N PHE A 40 4.64 -4.72 -15.56
CA PHE A 40 4.38 -3.96 -14.35
C PHE A 40 2.97 -3.36 -14.35
N LYS A 41 2.46 -3.10 -13.15
CA LYS A 41 1.19 -2.40 -12.94
C LYS A 41 1.30 -1.39 -11.81
N VAL A 42 0.55 -0.30 -11.95
CA VAL A 42 0.20 0.57 -10.82
C VAL A 42 -1.16 0.13 -10.31
N VAL A 43 -1.24 -0.18 -9.03
CA VAL A 43 -2.49 -0.54 -8.34
C VAL A 43 -2.98 0.66 -7.54
N LYS A 44 -4.22 1.09 -7.78
CA LYS A 44 -4.95 2.11 -7.03
C LYS A 44 -5.89 1.42 -6.04
N PHE A 45 -5.76 1.74 -4.76
CA PHE A 45 -6.51 1.09 -3.69
C PHE A 45 -6.78 2.04 -2.52
N ASP A 46 -7.72 1.71 -1.64
CA ASP A 46 -7.76 2.24 -0.28
C ASP A 46 -7.24 1.21 0.72
N ARG A 47 -6.66 1.70 1.81
CA ARG A 47 -6.27 0.90 2.96
C ARG A 47 -7.08 1.33 4.16
N GLY A 48 -7.76 0.38 4.79
CA GLY A 48 -8.55 0.62 5.98
C GLY A 48 -8.24 -0.34 7.12
N CYS A 49 -8.07 0.20 8.32
CA CYS A 49 -7.76 -0.54 9.55
C CYS A 49 -8.90 -0.46 10.58
N GLY A 50 -10.14 -0.59 10.10
CA GLY A 50 -11.35 -0.47 10.90
C GLY A 50 -12.34 0.59 10.42
N ALA A 51 -13.28 0.96 11.29
CA ALA A 51 -14.60 1.50 10.94
C ALA A 51 -14.67 2.86 10.20
N THR A 52 -13.59 3.63 10.08
CA THR A 52 -13.67 5.05 9.66
C THR A 52 -12.65 5.51 8.59
N THR A 53 -12.09 4.59 7.80
CA THR A 53 -10.93 4.88 6.93
C THR A 53 -11.27 5.17 5.45
N GLY A 54 -12.49 5.64 5.17
CA GLY A 54 -13.04 5.77 3.82
C GLY A 54 -12.50 6.91 2.94
N ASN A 55 -11.41 7.60 3.27
CA ASN A 55 -10.99 8.81 2.54
C ASN A 55 -9.57 8.76 1.96
N SER A 56 -8.95 7.58 1.86
CA SER A 56 -7.59 7.44 1.31
C SER A 56 -7.58 6.87 -0.11
N ILE A 57 -6.72 7.43 -0.98
CA ILE A 57 -6.28 6.79 -2.22
C ILE A 57 -4.79 6.52 -2.11
N GLN A 58 -4.39 5.28 -2.38
CA GLN A 58 -3.01 4.83 -2.35
C GLN A 58 -2.65 4.17 -3.68
N LEU A 59 -1.42 4.40 -4.11
CA LEU A 59 -0.85 3.82 -5.30
C LEU A 59 0.38 2.98 -4.94
N SER A 60 0.49 1.82 -5.58
CA SER A 60 1.70 1.00 -5.54
C SER A 60 2.10 0.54 -6.94
N ILE A 61 3.40 0.56 -7.26
CA ILE A 61 3.96 -0.15 -8.42
C ILE A 61 4.32 -1.58 -8.02
N LEU A 62 3.89 -2.56 -8.81
CA LEU A 62 4.15 -3.99 -8.64
C LEU A 62 4.51 -4.62 -9.99
N LYS A 63 5.09 -5.82 -9.98
CA LYS A 63 5.09 -6.65 -11.20
C LYS A 63 3.65 -7.02 -11.53
N ALA A 64 3.35 -7.23 -12.80
CA ALA A 64 1.99 -7.53 -13.26
C ALA A 64 1.39 -8.76 -12.59
N VAL A 65 2.23 -9.77 -12.34
CA VAL A 65 1.84 -11.06 -11.73
C VAL A 65 1.73 -11.01 -10.21
N ASP A 66 2.25 -9.96 -9.57
CA ASP A 66 2.26 -9.87 -8.12
C ASP A 66 0.90 -9.38 -7.60
N SER A 67 0.44 -9.99 -6.51
CA SER A 67 -0.71 -9.50 -5.74
C SER A 67 -0.31 -8.29 -4.90
N LEU A 68 -1.26 -7.39 -4.65
CA LEU A 68 -1.05 -6.26 -3.74
C LEU A 68 -0.77 -6.80 -2.32
N PRO A 69 0.41 -6.53 -1.72
CA PRO A 69 0.67 -6.91 -0.34
C PRO A 69 -0.28 -6.17 0.62
N ASN A 70 -0.53 -6.74 1.80
CA ASN A 70 -1.35 -6.10 2.83
C ASN A 70 -0.58 -4.99 3.58
N GLU A 71 -0.03 -4.04 2.83
CA GLU A 71 0.80 -2.93 3.29
C GLU A 71 0.30 -1.61 2.71
N GLY A 72 0.88 -0.48 3.16
CA GLY A 72 0.59 0.83 2.60
C GLY A 72 1.20 1.04 1.21
N GLY A 73 0.69 2.04 0.49
CA GLY A 73 1.15 2.43 -0.85
C GLY A 73 2.64 2.73 -0.91
N ASN A 74 3.32 2.22 -1.93
CA ASN A 74 4.75 2.49 -2.13
C ASN A 74 5.02 3.72 -3.01
N LEU A 75 4.04 4.21 -3.78
CA LEU A 75 4.21 5.28 -4.77
C LEU A 75 3.61 6.61 -4.34
N PHE A 76 2.32 6.61 -4.02
CA PHE A 76 1.59 7.84 -3.72
C PHE A 76 0.50 7.54 -2.70
N ILE A 77 0.31 8.43 -1.74
CA ILE A 77 -0.74 8.32 -0.71
C ILE A 77 -1.34 9.70 -0.54
N CYS A 78 -2.65 9.82 -0.70
CA CYS A 78 -3.40 11.03 -0.45
C CYS A 78 -4.74 10.75 0.22
N ASN A 79 -5.31 11.76 0.87
CA ASN A 79 -6.68 11.76 1.34
C ASN A 79 -7.44 12.99 0.83
N SER A 80 -8.77 12.97 0.95
CA SER A 80 -9.53 14.23 0.91
C SER A 80 -9.08 15.19 2.02
N LYS A 81 -9.23 16.49 1.80
CA LYS A 81 -9.18 17.48 2.88
C LYS A 81 -10.27 17.21 3.91
N VAL A 82 -10.11 17.77 5.12
CA VAL A 82 -11.10 17.67 6.21
C VAL A 82 -12.46 18.17 5.71
N GLY A 83 -13.50 17.33 5.84
CA GLY A 83 -14.85 17.61 5.33
C GLY A 83 -15.02 17.46 3.82
N GLY A 84 -13.96 17.08 3.10
CA GLY A 84 -13.98 16.86 1.66
C GLY A 84 -14.31 15.43 1.28
N TYR A 85 -14.80 15.27 0.06
CA TYR A 85 -15.00 13.99 -0.61
C TYR A 85 -13.85 13.71 -1.58
N ILE A 86 -13.51 12.43 -1.77
CA ILE A 86 -12.52 12.00 -2.76
C ILE A 86 -13.18 11.00 -3.69
N GLU A 87 -13.32 11.36 -4.95
CA GLU A 87 -13.93 10.49 -5.96
C GLU A 87 -12.88 9.45 -6.39
N ARG A 88 -13.26 8.17 -6.37
CA ARG A 88 -12.28 7.08 -6.49
C ARG A 88 -11.67 7.00 -7.88
N ASP A 89 -12.45 7.24 -8.92
CA ASP A 89 -12.07 7.00 -10.31
C ASP A 89 -11.32 8.15 -10.95
N THR A 90 -11.70 9.37 -10.60
CA THR A 90 -11.34 10.59 -11.29
C THR A 90 -10.41 11.46 -10.47
N SER A 91 -10.43 11.37 -9.13
CA SER A 91 -9.60 12.23 -8.29
C SER A 91 -8.12 11.93 -8.33
N VAL A 92 -7.74 10.69 -8.70
CA VAL A 92 -6.37 10.30 -9.02
C VAL A 92 -6.37 9.47 -10.30
N GLN A 93 -5.69 9.99 -11.32
CA GLN A 93 -5.55 9.35 -12.63
C GLN A 93 -4.09 8.93 -12.85
N ILE A 94 -3.92 7.76 -13.45
CA ILE A 94 -2.62 7.14 -13.70
C ILE A 94 -2.47 6.94 -15.20
N THR A 95 -1.32 7.31 -15.75
CA THR A 95 -0.96 7.06 -17.14
C THR A 95 0.49 6.61 -17.21
N TRP A 96 0.75 5.48 -17.87
CA TRP A 96 2.09 5.11 -18.28
C TRP A 96 2.46 5.91 -19.52
N LEU A 97 3.52 6.72 -19.44
CA LEU A 97 4.06 7.46 -20.59
C LEU A 97 4.99 6.57 -21.41
N THR A 98 5.77 5.75 -20.71
CA THR A 98 6.61 4.68 -21.26
C THR A 98 6.55 3.47 -20.30
N ASN A 99 7.30 2.40 -20.56
CA ASN A 99 7.34 1.25 -19.65
C ASN A 99 7.95 1.56 -18.27
N ASN A 100 8.62 2.72 -18.12
CA ASN A 100 9.31 3.12 -16.90
C ASN A 100 8.96 4.54 -16.43
N GLU A 101 8.07 5.25 -17.12
CA GLU A 101 7.65 6.60 -16.76
C GLU A 101 6.15 6.64 -16.48
N ILE A 102 5.78 7.16 -15.32
CA ILE A 102 4.40 7.22 -14.85
C ILE A 102 4.03 8.69 -14.64
N LEU A 103 2.88 9.07 -15.19
CA LEU A 103 2.21 10.32 -14.89
C LEU A 103 1.05 10.07 -13.92
N VAL A 104 1.08 10.75 -12.77
CA VAL A 104 -0.01 10.78 -11.80
C VAL A 104 -0.64 12.17 -11.80
N LYS A 105 -1.92 12.25 -12.16
CA LYS A 105 -2.72 13.48 -12.03
C LYS A 105 -3.63 13.38 -10.82
N TYR A 106 -3.67 14.40 -9.96
CA TYR A 106 -4.50 14.38 -8.75
C TYR A 106 -5.11 15.75 -8.44
N ASP A 107 -6.29 15.76 -7.80
CA ASP A 107 -7.00 17.00 -7.45
C ASP A 107 -6.22 17.86 -6.46
N ARG A 108 -6.26 19.19 -6.65
CA ARG A 108 -5.67 20.17 -5.72
C ARG A 108 -6.24 20.13 -4.30
N ASP A 109 -7.46 19.62 -4.13
CA ASP A 109 -8.14 19.55 -2.84
C ASP A 109 -7.76 18.32 -2.00
N GLN A 110 -6.75 17.55 -2.44
CA GLN A 110 -6.23 16.42 -1.69
C GLN A 110 -5.06 16.80 -0.78
N THR A 111 -4.99 16.16 0.38
CA THR A 111 -3.83 16.18 1.25
C THR A 111 -2.92 15.02 0.87
N VAL A 112 -1.69 15.31 0.44
CA VAL A 112 -0.71 14.30 0.01
C VAL A 112 0.23 13.95 1.16
N PHE A 113 0.41 12.66 1.43
CA PHE A 113 1.26 12.12 2.49
C PHE A 113 2.51 11.40 1.95
N LYS A 114 2.41 10.81 0.75
CA LYS A 114 3.54 10.19 0.05
C LYS A 114 3.49 10.56 -1.42
N LYS A 115 4.65 10.86 -2.00
CA LYS A 115 4.81 11.29 -3.39
C LYS A 115 6.24 10.99 -3.88
N GLU A 116 6.51 9.72 -4.20
CA GLU A 116 7.83 9.31 -4.68
C GLU A 116 8.06 9.82 -6.11
N SER A 117 9.23 10.38 -6.39
CA SER A 117 9.62 10.81 -7.76
C SER A 117 10.38 9.73 -8.53
N LEU A 118 10.98 8.76 -7.83
CA LEU A 118 11.72 7.64 -8.39
C LEU A 118 11.54 6.41 -7.49
N ILE A 119 11.18 5.26 -8.08
CA ILE A 119 11.17 3.97 -7.39
C ILE A 119 11.96 2.99 -8.25
N LYS A 120 13.12 2.53 -7.78
CA LYS A 120 14.06 1.71 -8.57
C LYS A 120 14.44 2.43 -9.87
N ASN A 121 13.87 2.03 -11.00
CA ASN A 121 14.05 2.61 -12.33
C ASN A 121 12.77 3.27 -12.89
N PHE A 122 11.70 3.37 -12.08
CA PHE A 122 10.45 4.01 -12.48
C PHE A 122 10.48 5.49 -12.11
N GLN A 123 10.37 6.37 -13.10
CA GLN A 123 10.26 7.81 -12.90
C GLN A 123 8.79 8.21 -12.77
N ILE A 124 8.48 9.06 -11.80
CA ILE A 124 7.11 9.49 -11.54
C ILE A 124 7.00 11.00 -11.63
N THR A 125 6.17 11.45 -12.56
CA THR A 125 5.80 12.86 -12.73
C THR A 125 4.40 13.09 -12.20
N TYR A 126 4.19 14.24 -11.59
CA TYR A 126 2.91 14.59 -10.99
C TYR A 126 2.37 15.89 -11.55
N LEU A 127 1.07 15.91 -11.87
CA LEU A 127 0.35 17.13 -12.24
C LEU A 127 -0.84 17.32 -11.30
N VAL A 128 -0.98 18.53 -10.77
CA VAL A 128 -2.15 18.93 -10.01
C VAL A 128 -3.22 19.40 -11.01
N LYS A 129 -4.43 18.87 -10.90
CA LYS A 129 -5.60 19.37 -11.63
C LYS A 129 -6.34 20.44 -10.82
#